data_AF-A0A540N126-F1
#
_entry.id   AF-A0A540N126-F1
#
_cell.length_a   1.000
_cell.length_b   1.000
_cell.length_c   1.000
_cell.angle_alpha   90.00
_cell.angle_beta   90.00
_cell.angle_gamma   90.00
#
_symmetry.space_group_name_H-M   'P 1'
#
loop_
_entity.id
_entity.type
_entity.pdbx_description
1 polymer ?
#
loop_
_entity_poly.entity_id
_entity_poly.type
_entity_poly.pdbx_seq_one_letter_code
_entity_poly.pdbx_strand_id
1 'polypeptide(L)'
;MKTMSFLRRRKGKAASDSEPPSPPIDDNSEKEKETQAQKQQKQNHKKNGGEKPHKWSCVDSCCWFIGFICSIWWFLLFLYNAMPASFPQYVTEAITGPMTDPPGVKLRKEGLTAKHPVVFVPGIVTGGLELWEGHSCADGLFRKRLWGGTFGELYKRLPNASDMEIYSMYGVGIPTERAYVYKLTPSAECYIPFQIDNSAEGGSEDPCLKGGIFSADGDETVPVLSAGFMCAKGWRGKTRFNPAGIPTYIREYDHAPPANLLEGRGTQSGAHVDIMGNFALIEDVLRVAAGATGQELGGDKVHSGIFKWSERINLDL
;
A
#
# COMPACT_ATOMS: atom_id res chain seq x y z
N MET A 1 -30.40 -32.46 -56.48
CA MET A 1 -30.99 -33.40 -55.51
C MET A 1 -30.87 -32.79 -54.11
N LYS A 2 -31.88 -32.97 -53.24
CA LYS A 2 -31.97 -32.66 -51.78
C LYS A 2 -30.63 -32.47 -51.02
N THR A 3 -30.46 -31.66 -49.96
CA THR A 3 -31.29 -30.67 -49.18
C THR A 3 -30.40 -30.02 -48.09
N MET A 4 -30.73 -28.80 -47.62
CA MET A 4 -30.50 -28.27 -46.24
C MET A 4 -29.02 -28.21 -45.71
N SER A 5 -28.64 -27.42 -44.68
CA SER A 5 -29.35 -26.47 -43.78
C SER A 5 -28.38 -25.44 -43.17
N PHE A 6 -28.96 -24.34 -42.67
CA PHE A 6 -28.39 -23.25 -41.85
C PHE A 6 -27.27 -23.59 -40.84
N LEU A 7 -26.41 -22.58 -40.56
CA LEU A 7 -26.05 -22.15 -39.18
C LEU A 7 -25.35 -20.76 -39.12
N ARG A 8 -25.80 -19.90 -38.18
CA ARG A 8 -25.13 -18.77 -37.44
C ARG A 8 -23.85 -18.10 -38.02
N ARG A 9 -23.62 -16.77 -37.93
CA ARG A 9 -23.44 -15.97 -36.68
C ARG A 9 -23.08 -14.47 -36.93
N ARG A 10 -23.74 -13.53 -36.22
CA ARG A 10 -23.32 -12.20 -35.67
C ARG A 10 -22.54 -11.10 -36.49
N LYS A 11 -23.02 -9.86 -36.25
CA LYS A 11 -22.31 -8.57 -35.94
C LYS A 11 -22.00 -7.56 -37.07
N GLY A 12 -22.42 -6.31 -36.85
CA GLY A 12 -22.00 -5.08 -37.54
C GLY A 12 -22.82 -3.87 -37.03
N LYS A 13 -22.18 -2.73 -36.69
CA LYS A 13 -22.84 -1.51 -36.17
C LYS A 13 -21.97 -0.27 -36.49
N ALA A 14 -22.52 0.70 -37.22
CA ALA A 14 -22.11 2.11 -37.37
C ALA A 14 -23.04 2.77 -38.42
N ALA A 15 -23.25 4.08 -38.56
CA ALA A 15 -23.26 5.29 -37.72
C ALA A 15 -23.11 6.51 -38.69
N SER A 16 -23.51 7.72 -38.28
CA SER A 16 -23.43 9.03 -38.99
C SER A 16 -24.34 9.25 -40.23
N ASP A 17 -24.73 10.45 -40.71
CA ASP A 17 -25.08 11.81 -40.17
C ASP A 17 -25.50 12.73 -41.38
N SER A 18 -26.15 13.92 -41.31
CA SER A 18 -27.05 14.59 -40.32
C SER A 18 -27.64 15.93 -40.88
N GLU A 19 -28.97 16.15 -40.79
CA GLU A 19 -29.68 17.48 -40.74
C GLU A 19 -29.54 18.56 -41.87
N PRO A 20 -30.33 19.67 -41.89
CA PRO A 20 -31.66 20.00 -41.29
C PRO A 20 -32.67 20.46 -42.41
N PRO A 21 -33.29 21.69 -42.52
CA PRO A 21 -33.94 22.63 -41.58
C PRO A 21 -35.34 23.25 -41.98
N SER A 22 -36.32 23.22 -41.06
CA SER A 22 -37.12 24.41 -40.59
C SER A 22 -38.42 24.91 -41.36
N PRO A 23 -39.23 25.89 -40.83
CA PRO A 23 -40.62 25.64 -40.34
C PRO A 23 -41.65 26.77 -40.70
N PRO A 24 -42.53 27.29 -39.80
CA PRO A 24 -43.82 26.78 -39.26
C PRO A 24 -45.05 27.68 -39.65
N ILE A 25 -46.26 27.45 -39.07
CA ILE A 25 -47.15 28.45 -38.37
C ILE A 25 -48.61 27.95 -38.22
N ASP A 26 -49.29 28.49 -37.21
CA ASP A 26 -50.53 28.03 -36.55
C ASP A 26 -51.90 28.46 -37.14
N ASP A 27 -52.93 27.77 -36.62
CA ASP A 27 -54.28 28.21 -36.22
C ASP A 27 -55.30 28.90 -37.16
N ASN A 28 -56.37 28.14 -37.40
CA ASN A 28 -57.80 28.44 -37.10
C ASN A 28 -58.49 29.73 -37.61
N SER A 29 -59.55 29.51 -38.40
CA SER A 29 -60.76 30.35 -38.48
C SER A 29 -61.99 29.45 -38.36
N GLU A 30 -62.71 29.48 -37.24
CA GLU A 30 -63.81 30.41 -36.88
C GLU A 30 -65.09 30.28 -37.74
N LYS A 31 -66.21 29.94 -37.05
CA LYS A 31 -67.61 30.38 -37.25
C LYS A 31 -68.21 30.23 -38.67
N GLU A 32 -69.36 29.57 -38.86
CA GLU A 32 -70.66 30.02 -38.36
C GLU A 32 -71.66 28.86 -38.18
N LYS A 33 -72.13 28.64 -36.94
CA LYS A 33 -73.45 28.03 -36.63
C LYS A 33 -73.97 28.52 -35.28
N GLU A 34 -74.39 29.78 -35.25
CA GLU A 34 -75.48 30.22 -34.37
C GLU A 34 -76.72 30.39 -35.26
N THR A 35 -77.96 30.11 -34.85
CA THR A 35 -78.55 30.48 -33.55
C THR A 35 -79.68 29.50 -33.17
N GLN A 36 -80.25 29.67 -31.97
CA GLN A 36 -81.43 29.02 -31.39
C GLN A 36 -81.09 27.71 -30.62
N ALA A 37 -80.53 27.85 -29.42
CA ALA A 37 -81.25 28.00 -28.15
C ALA A 37 -82.07 26.73 -27.80
N GLN A 38 -81.59 25.89 -26.87
CA GLN A 38 -81.83 26.01 -25.41
C GLN A 38 -83.34 26.11 -25.09
N LYS A 39 -83.95 25.26 -24.25
CA LYS A 39 -83.43 24.35 -23.19
C LYS A 39 -84.55 23.38 -22.77
N GLN A 40 -84.16 22.16 -22.35
CA GLN A 40 -84.83 21.20 -21.43
C GLN A 40 -84.34 19.80 -21.86
N GLN A 41 -83.23 19.24 -21.39
CA GLN A 41 -82.59 19.24 -20.07
C GLN A 41 -83.48 18.63 -18.95
N LYS A 42 -83.05 17.45 -18.45
CA LYS A 42 -83.61 16.64 -17.34
C LYS A 42 -84.99 16.02 -17.68
N GLN A 43 -85.17 14.70 -17.64
CA GLN A 43 -84.98 13.82 -16.47
C GLN A 43 -84.65 12.39 -16.92
N ASN A 44 -83.56 11.80 -16.41
CA ASN A 44 -83.58 10.81 -15.32
C ASN A 44 -84.52 9.60 -15.52
N HIS A 45 -84.03 8.51 -16.13
CA HIS A 45 -84.13 7.22 -15.43
C HIS A 45 -83.11 6.14 -15.87
N LYS A 46 -82.51 5.51 -14.85
CA LYS A 46 -81.86 4.19 -14.78
C LYS A 46 -81.73 3.35 -16.07
N LYS A 47 -80.52 2.83 -16.31
CA LYS A 47 -80.27 1.38 -16.18
C LYS A 47 -78.78 0.99 -16.04
N ASN A 48 -78.56 0.13 -15.05
CA ASN A 48 -77.38 -0.59 -14.58
C ASN A 48 -76.21 -0.85 -15.55
N GLY A 49 -74.99 -0.75 -15.02
CA GLY A 49 -73.77 -1.41 -15.51
C GLY A 49 -72.73 -1.44 -14.39
N GLY A 50 -72.29 -2.62 -13.96
CA GLY A 50 -71.58 -2.81 -12.68
C GLY A 50 -70.08 -2.45 -12.68
N GLU A 51 -69.52 -2.41 -11.47
CA GLU A 51 -68.08 -2.25 -11.22
C GLU A 51 -67.24 -3.34 -11.89
N LYS A 52 -66.05 -2.96 -12.36
CA LYS A 52 -64.99 -3.89 -12.79
C LYS A 52 -63.73 -3.58 -11.98
N PRO A 53 -63.01 -4.59 -11.46
CA PRO A 53 -61.78 -4.36 -10.71
C PRO A 53 -60.67 -3.82 -11.62
N HIS A 54 -59.89 -2.88 -11.10
CA HIS A 54 -58.77 -2.26 -11.81
C HIS A 54 -57.66 -3.30 -12.08
N LYS A 55 -57.54 -3.76 -13.34
CA LYS A 55 -56.45 -4.64 -13.75
C LYS A 55 -55.14 -3.85 -13.76
N TRP A 56 -54.28 -4.10 -12.78
CA TRP A 56 -52.89 -3.63 -12.79
C TRP A 56 -52.16 -4.13 -14.04
N SER A 57 -51.47 -3.22 -14.73
CA SER A 57 -50.59 -3.57 -15.84
C SER A 57 -49.25 -4.08 -15.33
N CYS A 58 -48.61 -4.97 -16.11
CA CYS A 58 -47.20 -5.33 -15.89
C CYS A 58 -46.29 -4.09 -15.95
N VAL A 59 -46.69 -3.06 -16.69
CA VAL A 59 -45.99 -1.77 -16.77
C VAL A 59 -46.06 -1.01 -15.45
N ASP A 60 -47.21 -0.99 -14.77
CA ASP A 60 -47.38 -0.30 -13.48
C ASP A 60 -46.48 -0.92 -12.41
N SER A 61 -46.43 -2.26 -12.37
CA SER A 61 -45.56 -3.01 -11.46
C SER A 61 -44.07 -2.80 -11.77
N CYS A 62 -43.68 -2.72 -13.05
CA CYS A 62 -42.31 -2.44 -13.46
C CYS A 62 -41.88 -1.01 -13.10
N CYS A 63 -42.74 -0.01 -13.34
CA CYS A 63 -42.50 1.38 -12.93
C CYS A 63 -42.42 1.54 -11.41
N TRP A 64 -43.25 0.82 -10.65
CA TRP A 64 -43.15 0.76 -9.18
C TRP A 64 -41.83 0.14 -8.72
N PHE A 65 -41.38 -0.94 -9.36
CA PHE A 65 -40.14 -1.62 -9.00
C PHE A 65 -38.90 -0.76 -9.31
N ILE A 66 -38.88 -0.09 -10.46
CA ILE A 66 -37.83 0.87 -10.83
C ILE A 66 -37.85 2.07 -9.87
N GLY A 67 -39.02 2.63 -9.57
CA GLY A 67 -39.19 3.71 -8.60
C GLY A 67 -38.67 3.32 -7.22
N PHE A 68 -38.99 2.11 -6.74
CA PHE A 68 -38.53 1.56 -5.47
C PHE A 68 -37.00 1.35 -5.43
N ILE A 69 -36.40 0.80 -6.50
CA ILE A 69 -34.94 0.66 -6.60
C ILE A 69 -34.26 2.03 -6.60
N CYS A 70 -34.78 3.00 -7.36
CA CYS A 70 -34.25 4.37 -7.36
C CYS A 70 -34.38 5.01 -5.97
N SER A 71 -35.53 4.91 -5.31
CA SER A 71 -35.74 5.42 -3.96
C SER A 71 -34.80 4.77 -2.93
N ILE A 72 -34.60 3.45 -3.00
CA ILE A 72 -33.61 2.75 -2.15
C ILE A 72 -32.20 3.24 -2.45
N TRP A 73 -31.81 3.39 -3.72
CA TRP A 73 -30.46 3.82 -4.10
C TRP A 73 -30.19 5.26 -3.64
N TRP A 74 -31.13 6.18 -3.82
CA TRP A 74 -31.05 7.54 -3.30
C TRP A 74 -31.08 7.59 -1.77
N PHE A 75 -31.84 6.71 -1.10
CA PHE A 75 -31.85 6.60 0.36
C PHE A 75 -30.54 6.04 0.91
N LEU A 76 -29.96 5.01 0.28
CA LEU A 76 -28.64 4.48 0.64
C LEU A 76 -27.53 5.49 0.37
N LEU A 77 -27.60 6.24 -0.74
CA LEU A 77 -26.67 7.34 -1.02
C LEU A 77 -26.80 8.48 -0.02
N PHE A 78 -28.03 8.83 0.38
CA PHE A 78 -28.28 9.81 1.44
C PHE A 78 -27.73 9.31 2.78
N LEU A 79 -28.00 8.06 3.17
CA LEU A 79 -27.45 7.45 4.37
C LEU A 79 -25.93 7.39 4.35
N TYR A 80 -25.30 7.14 3.19
CA TYR A 80 -23.85 7.15 3.02
C TYR A 80 -23.26 8.55 3.20
N ASN A 81 -23.88 9.59 2.65
CA ASN A 81 -23.43 10.98 2.82
C ASN A 81 -23.79 11.57 4.20
N ALA A 82 -24.83 11.05 4.86
CA ALA A 82 -25.20 11.37 6.24
C ALA A 82 -24.46 10.52 7.27
N MET A 83 -23.68 9.52 6.84
CA MET A 83 -22.89 8.67 7.72
C MET A 83 -21.73 9.49 8.30
N PRO A 84 -21.63 9.67 9.62
CA PRO A 84 -20.46 10.31 10.20
C PRO A 84 -19.23 9.44 9.97
N ALA A 85 -18.07 10.06 9.74
CA ALA A 85 -16.81 9.38 9.43
C ALA A 85 -16.32 8.40 10.53
N SER A 86 -16.93 8.44 11.72
CA SER A 86 -16.70 7.52 12.84
C SER A 86 -17.50 6.20 12.74
N PHE A 87 -18.53 6.09 11.89
CA PHE A 87 -19.32 4.86 11.79
C PHE A 87 -18.52 3.65 11.26
N PRO A 88 -17.62 3.77 10.25
CA PRO A 88 -16.73 2.69 9.87
C PRO A 88 -15.83 2.22 11.02
N GLN A 89 -15.35 3.13 11.87
CA GLN A 89 -14.56 2.78 13.06
C GLN A 89 -15.41 2.02 14.09
N TYR A 90 -16.63 2.48 14.38
CA TYR A 90 -17.54 1.80 15.30
C TYR A 90 -17.92 0.38 14.85
N VAL A 91 -18.20 0.21 13.54
CA VAL A 91 -18.48 -1.11 12.96
C VAL A 91 -17.24 -2.01 12.98
N THR A 92 -16.05 -1.45 12.72
CA THR A 92 -14.79 -2.19 12.84
C THR A 92 -14.56 -2.64 14.27
N GLU A 93 -14.66 -1.74 15.26
CA GLU A 93 -14.52 -2.02 16.69
C GLU A 93 -15.51 -3.09 17.20
N ALA A 94 -16.76 -3.05 16.72
CA ALA A 94 -17.78 -4.04 17.05
C ALA A 94 -17.54 -5.43 16.43
N ILE A 95 -16.78 -5.53 15.33
CA ILE A 95 -16.49 -6.78 14.62
C ILE A 95 -15.13 -7.37 15.04
N THR A 96 -14.10 -6.53 15.18
CA THR A 96 -12.71 -6.95 15.46
C THR A 96 -12.31 -6.81 16.92
N GLY A 97 -13.16 -6.21 17.76
CA GLY A 97 -12.84 -5.85 19.14
C GLY A 97 -12.19 -4.46 19.24
N PRO A 98 -11.87 -4.01 20.47
CA PRO A 98 -11.26 -2.70 20.69
C PRO A 98 -9.96 -2.59 19.92
N MET A 99 -9.81 -1.52 19.13
CA MET A 99 -8.54 -1.20 18.47
C MET A 99 -7.43 -1.14 19.52
N THR A 100 -6.26 -1.71 19.21
CA THR A 100 -5.10 -1.66 20.09
C THR A 100 -4.75 -0.21 20.40
N ASP A 101 -4.62 0.12 21.69
CA ASP A 101 -4.22 1.46 22.12
C ASP A 101 -2.93 1.87 21.39
N PRO A 102 -2.87 3.08 20.79
CA PRO A 102 -1.61 3.61 20.26
C PRO A 102 -0.52 3.56 21.34
N PRO A 103 0.75 3.25 21.01
CA PRO A 103 1.79 2.95 22.01
C PRO A 103 1.91 4.00 23.13
N GLY A 104 1.86 5.30 22.81
CA GLY A 104 1.89 6.37 23.82
C GLY A 104 0.68 6.37 24.78
N VAL A 105 -0.50 5.93 24.34
CA VAL A 105 -1.69 5.78 25.19
C VAL A 105 -1.55 4.55 26.07
N LYS A 106 -1.08 3.42 25.52
CA LYS A 106 -0.78 2.19 26.26
C LYS A 106 0.23 2.45 27.39
N LEU A 107 1.39 3.02 27.07
CA LEU A 107 2.44 3.30 28.05
C LEU A 107 2.02 4.31 29.13
N ARG A 108 1.16 5.28 28.78
CA ARG A 108 0.54 6.18 29.78
C ARG A 108 -0.41 5.45 30.73
N LYS A 109 -1.16 4.44 30.26
CA LYS A 109 -1.99 3.56 31.12
C LYS A 109 -1.13 2.68 32.03
N GLU A 110 0.06 2.27 31.57
CA GLU A 110 1.09 1.60 32.39
C GLU A 110 1.79 2.56 33.39
N GLY A 111 1.51 3.86 33.34
CA GLY A 111 2.06 4.86 34.26
C GLY A 111 3.43 5.42 33.88
N LEU A 112 3.94 5.13 32.67
CA LEU A 112 5.22 5.67 32.20
C LEU A 112 5.11 7.17 31.86
N THR A 113 6.21 7.89 32.15
CA THR A 113 6.39 9.30 31.83
C THR A 113 7.71 9.50 31.07
N ALA A 114 7.76 10.51 30.20
CA ALA A 114 8.99 10.84 29.48
C ALA A 114 10.05 11.40 30.44
N LYS A 115 11.23 10.78 30.46
CA LYS A 115 12.40 11.23 31.23
C LYS A 115 13.46 11.91 30.36
N HIS A 116 13.57 11.48 29.10
CA HIS A 116 14.60 11.92 28.17
C HIS A 116 13.97 12.48 26.89
N PRO A 117 14.54 13.55 26.29
CA PRO A 117 14.09 14.04 25.00
C PRO A 117 14.50 13.06 23.88
N VAL A 118 13.61 12.87 22.90
CA VAL A 118 13.90 12.08 21.69
C VAL A 118 14.24 13.04 20.56
N VAL A 119 15.37 12.82 19.88
CA VAL A 119 15.81 13.60 18.72
C VAL A 119 15.97 12.66 17.52
N PHE A 120 15.15 12.86 16.50
CA PHE A 120 15.28 12.17 15.23
C PHE A 120 16.24 12.94 14.31
N VAL A 121 17.38 12.33 13.97
CA VAL A 121 18.33 12.86 13.00
C VAL A 121 18.12 12.09 11.69
N PRO A 122 17.52 12.69 10.64
CA PRO A 122 17.33 12.01 9.37
C PRO A 122 18.68 11.81 8.67
N GLY A 123 19.03 10.55 8.41
CA GLY A 123 20.17 10.17 7.59
C GLY A 123 19.75 9.84 6.16
N ILE A 124 20.63 10.07 5.18
CA ILE A 124 20.44 9.58 3.81
C ILE A 124 21.17 8.24 3.68
N VAL A 125 20.46 7.19 3.27
CA VAL A 125 21.09 5.89 2.98
C VAL A 125 21.78 5.93 1.61
N THR A 126 23.00 6.48 1.56
CA THR A 126 23.83 6.42 0.35
C THR A 126 24.62 5.11 0.31
N GLY A 127 24.01 4.07 -0.29
CA GLY A 127 24.72 2.85 -0.64
C GLY A 127 25.83 3.12 -1.66
N GLY A 128 26.99 2.48 -1.49
CA GLY A 128 28.04 2.50 -2.51
C GLY A 128 27.84 1.39 -3.53
N LEU A 129 27.91 1.69 -4.83
CA LEU A 129 27.91 0.66 -5.87
C LEU A 129 29.31 0.05 -5.98
N GLU A 130 29.43 -1.25 -5.79
CA GLU A 130 30.68 -2.01 -5.88
C GLU A 130 30.49 -3.23 -6.77
N LEU A 131 31.50 -3.57 -7.57
CA LEU A 131 31.43 -4.76 -8.45
C LEU A 131 31.77 -6.02 -7.65
N TRP A 132 30.75 -6.86 -7.40
CA TRP A 132 30.90 -8.12 -6.66
C TRP A 132 31.26 -9.32 -7.54
N GLU A 133 30.95 -9.26 -8.83
CA GLU A 133 31.27 -10.28 -9.84
C GLU A 133 31.19 -9.64 -11.23
N GLY A 134 31.94 -10.13 -12.22
CA GLY A 134 31.97 -9.58 -13.58
C GLY A 134 32.86 -10.36 -14.53
N HIS A 135 32.80 -10.02 -15.83
CA HIS A 135 33.69 -10.58 -16.85
C HIS A 135 35.14 -10.13 -16.66
N SER A 136 36.10 -10.85 -17.23
CA SER A 136 37.55 -10.59 -17.08
C SER A 136 38.01 -9.18 -17.47
N CYS A 137 37.30 -8.51 -18.38
CA CYS A 137 37.56 -7.10 -18.71
C CYS A 137 37.29 -6.14 -17.54
N ALA A 138 36.52 -6.57 -16.53
CA ALA A 138 36.17 -5.83 -15.33
C ALA A 138 36.90 -6.33 -14.07
N ASP A 139 37.85 -7.27 -14.18
CA ASP A 139 38.69 -7.74 -13.05
C ASP A 139 39.37 -6.56 -12.31
N GLY A 140 39.80 -5.54 -13.07
CA GLY A 140 40.39 -4.31 -12.55
C GLY A 140 39.42 -3.43 -11.74
N LEU A 141 38.12 -3.74 -11.71
CA LEU A 141 37.06 -3.05 -10.96
C LEU A 141 36.47 -3.92 -9.84
N PHE A 142 36.86 -5.19 -9.73
CA PHE A 142 36.37 -6.11 -8.69
C PHE A 142 36.61 -5.54 -7.28
N ARG A 143 35.55 -5.47 -6.46
CA ARG A 143 35.53 -4.82 -5.14
C ARG A 143 36.02 -3.37 -5.11
N LYS A 144 35.96 -2.67 -6.25
CA LYS A 144 36.16 -1.21 -6.32
C LYS A 144 34.83 -0.49 -6.38
N ARG A 145 34.81 0.69 -5.77
CA ARG A 145 33.66 1.58 -5.69
C ARG A 145 33.46 2.34 -7.00
N LEU A 146 32.26 2.22 -7.57
CA LEU A 146 31.82 2.89 -8.79
C LEU A 146 30.91 4.10 -8.49
N TRP A 147 30.19 4.07 -7.36
CA TRP A 147 29.28 5.14 -6.94
C TRP A 147 29.19 5.22 -5.41
N GLY A 148 28.68 6.34 -4.89
CA GLY A 148 28.64 6.67 -3.46
C GLY A 148 29.95 7.28 -2.94
N GLY A 149 29.86 8.13 -1.91
CA GLY A 149 31.03 8.80 -1.30
C GLY A 149 32.01 7.82 -0.63
N THR A 150 33.16 8.31 -0.16
CA THR A 150 34.13 7.47 0.55
C THR A 150 33.56 6.94 1.87
N PHE A 151 33.72 5.64 2.14
CA PHE A 151 33.33 4.98 3.40
C PHE A 151 34.16 5.42 4.65
N GLY A 152 34.74 6.61 4.66
CA GLY A 152 35.53 7.13 5.78
C GLY A 152 34.74 7.19 7.10
N GLU A 153 33.42 7.36 7.03
CA GLU A 153 32.50 7.28 8.17
C GLU A 153 32.42 5.85 8.77
N LEU A 154 32.48 4.80 7.95
CA LEU A 154 32.31 3.40 8.40
C LEU A 154 33.47 2.91 9.28
N TYR A 155 34.63 3.56 9.16
CA TYR A 155 35.81 3.30 9.98
C TYR A 155 35.87 4.17 11.25
N LYS A 156 34.91 5.07 11.47
CA LYS A 156 34.87 5.86 12.70
C LYS A 156 34.51 4.98 13.88
N ARG A 157 35.24 5.16 14.96
CA ARG A 157 34.98 4.50 16.25
C ARG A 157 33.80 5.18 16.92
N LEU A 158 33.02 4.40 17.65
CA LEU A 158 32.04 4.92 18.60
C LEU A 158 32.74 5.83 19.63
N PRO A 159 32.03 6.84 20.17
CA PRO A 159 32.57 7.73 21.18
C PRO A 159 32.96 6.98 22.46
N ASN A 160 33.83 7.58 23.27
CA ASN A 160 34.17 7.02 24.58
C ASN A 160 33.10 7.38 25.62
N ALA A 161 31.98 6.64 25.61
CA ALA A 161 30.81 6.89 26.48
C ALA A 161 30.25 5.56 27.02
N SER A 162 30.78 5.09 28.16
CA SER A 162 30.41 3.81 28.80
C SER A 162 28.94 3.73 29.23
N ASP A 163 28.35 4.89 29.54
CA ASP A 163 27.01 5.01 30.13
C ASP A 163 25.91 5.14 29.05
N MET A 164 26.32 5.08 27.78
CA MET A 164 25.43 5.07 26.62
C MET A 164 25.03 3.62 26.28
N GLU A 165 23.85 3.44 25.69
CA GLU A 165 23.46 2.19 25.03
C GLU A 165 23.14 2.48 23.55
N ILE A 166 23.41 1.51 22.67
CA ILE A 166 23.08 1.60 21.24
C ILE A 166 22.02 0.57 20.89
N TYR A 167 21.01 1.02 20.16
CA TYR A 167 19.92 0.20 19.66
C TYR A 167 19.90 0.26 18.14
N SER A 168 20.09 -0.89 17.48
CA SER A 168 19.88 -1.04 16.04
C SER A 168 18.47 -1.55 15.81
N MET A 169 17.55 -0.62 15.56
CA MET A 169 16.13 -0.85 15.29
C MET A 169 15.89 -0.83 13.77
N TYR A 170 15.46 -1.95 13.18
CA TYR A 170 15.20 -2.04 11.73
C TYR A 170 14.20 -3.14 11.37
N GLY A 171 13.60 -3.03 10.17
CA GLY A 171 12.62 -3.97 9.67
C GLY A 171 13.25 -5.16 8.95
N VAL A 172 12.56 -6.29 8.97
CA VAL A 172 13.01 -7.55 8.35
C VAL A 172 11.82 -8.29 7.70
N GLY A 173 12.12 -9.32 6.90
CA GLY A 173 11.11 -10.16 6.25
C GLY A 173 10.60 -9.63 4.91
N ILE A 174 11.18 -8.53 4.39
CA ILE A 174 10.83 -7.96 3.08
C ILE A 174 11.96 -8.25 2.09
N PRO A 175 11.67 -8.69 0.86
CA PRO A 175 12.66 -8.76 -0.21
C PRO A 175 13.23 -7.37 -0.54
N THR A 176 14.52 -7.21 -0.37
CA THR A 176 15.28 -5.96 -0.62
C THR A 176 16.34 -6.17 -1.68
N GLU A 177 16.50 -5.22 -2.58
CA GLU A 177 17.49 -5.26 -3.65
C GLU A 177 18.93 -5.29 -3.08
N ARG A 178 19.75 -6.23 -3.56
CA ARG A 178 21.13 -6.44 -3.10
C ARG A 178 22.16 -6.34 -4.22
N ALA A 179 21.83 -6.82 -5.42
CA ALA A 179 22.69 -6.76 -6.59
C ALA A 179 21.84 -6.79 -7.88
N TYR A 180 22.44 -6.38 -9.00
CA TYR A 180 21.79 -6.35 -10.29
C TYR A 180 22.66 -7.03 -11.35
N VAL A 181 22.02 -7.79 -12.23
CA VAL A 181 22.64 -8.32 -13.46
C VAL A 181 22.55 -7.25 -14.52
N TYR A 182 23.68 -6.83 -15.08
CA TYR A 182 23.74 -5.85 -16.16
C TYR A 182 24.13 -6.50 -17.49
N LYS A 183 23.50 -6.06 -18.58
CA LYS A 183 23.90 -6.36 -19.96
C LYS A 183 24.42 -5.12 -20.67
N LEU A 184 25.23 -5.34 -21.70
CA LEU A 184 25.79 -4.30 -22.56
C LEU A 184 24.77 -3.87 -23.61
N THR A 185 24.54 -2.56 -23.76
CA THR A 185 23.66 -1.98 -24.77
C THR A 185 24.49 -1.39 -25.93
N PRO A 186 24.37 -1.90 -27.18
CA PRO A 186 25.24 -1.47 -28.29
C PRO A 186 25.07 -0.01 -28.77
N SER A 187 23.98 0.67 -28.40
CA SER A 187 23.56 1.95 -28.99
C SER A 187 23.91 3.19 -28.16
N ALA A 188 24.87 3.09 -27.24
CA ALA A 188 25.22 4.17 -26.32
C ALA A 188 26.37 5.05 -26.85
N GLU A 189 26.10 5.92 -27.82
CA GLU A 189 27.14 6.83 -28.36
C GLU A 189 27.61 7.90 -27.35
N CYS A 190 26.90 8.14 -26.24
CA CYS A 190 27.30 9.14 -25.23
C CYS A 190 26.77 8.88 -23.80
N TYR A 191 26.45 7.63 -23.44
CA TYR A 191 25.94 7.28 -22.10
C TYR A 191 26.56 5.97 -21.57
N ILE A 192 26.38 5.68 -20.29
CA ILE A 192 26.84 4.44 -19.65
C ILE A 192 26.22 3.24 -20.40
N PRO A 193 27.01 2.32 -20.98
CA PRO A 193 26.51 1.30 -21.91
C PRO A 193 25.89 0.08 -21.20
N PHE A 194 25.44 0.21 -19.96
CA PHE A 194 24.93 -0.88 -19.13
C PHE A 194 23.45 -0.66 -18.79
N GLN A 195 22.64 -1.70 -18.99
CA GLN A 195 21.23 -1.76 -18.60
C GLN A 195 21.01 -3.00 -17.72
N ILE A 196 20.12 -2.93 -16.74
CA ILE A 196 19.68 -4.12 -15.99
C ILE A 196 19.12 -5.14 -16.99
N ASP A 197 19.54 -6.40 -16.88
CA ASP A 197 19.05 -7.47 -17.72
C ASP A 197 17.75 -8.05 -17.18
N ASN A 198 16.64 -7.42 -17.52
CA ASN A 198 15.28 -7.88 -17.21
C ASN A 198 14.92 -9.27 -17.78
N SER A 199 15.83 -9.95 -18.49
CA SER A 199 15.67 -11.36 -18.92
C SER A 199 16.41 -12.38 -18.05
N ALA A 200 17.20 -11.94 -17.07
CA ALA A 200 17.89 -12.81 -16.14
C ALA A 200 16.95 -13.24 -15.00
N GLU A 201 16.61 -14.53 -14.98
CA GLU A 201 15.73 -15.18 -14.00
C GLU A 201 16.48 -16.37 -13.37
N GLY A 202 16.48 -16.50 -12.04
CA GLY A 202 17.12 -17.63 -11.35
C GLY A 202 16.23 -18.88 -11.23
N GLY A 203 14.95 -18.75 -11.57
CA GLY A 203 14.01 -19.87 -11.62
C GLY A 203 13.83 -20.58 -10.27
N SER A 204 13.89 -21.91 -10.27
CA SER A 204 13.82 -22.73 -9.05
C SER A 204 15.16 -22.94 -8.35
N GLU A 205 16.29 -22.66 -9.03
CA GLU A 205 17.63 -22.84 -8.47
C GLU A 205 18.07 -21.62 -7.65
N ASP A 206 17.75 -20.41 -8.14
CA ASP A 206 17.92 -19.17 -7.39
C ASP A 206 16.61 -18.34 -7.39
N PRO A 207 15.69 -18.58 -6.44
CA PRO A 207 14.44 -17.84 -6.33
C PRO A 207 14.61 -16.38 -5.87
N CYS A 208 15.84 -15.97 -5.53
CA CYS A 208 16.18 -14.60 -5.16
C CYS A 208 16.55 -13.73 -6.38
N LEU A 209 16.84 -14.31 -7.55
CA LEU A 209 17.07 -13.59 -8.80
C LEU A 209 15.79 -13.52 -9.65
N LYS A 210 15.24 -12.31 -9.85
CA LYS A 210 14.07 -12.04 -10.71
C LYS A 210 14.27 -10.77 -11.51
N GLY A 211 13.99 -10.79 -12.80
CA GLY A 211 14.10 -9.62 -13.69
C GLY A 211 15.48 -8.92 -13.64
N GLY A 212 16.57 -9.67 -13.44
CA GLY A 212 17.92 -9.13 -13.28
C GLY A 212 18.21 -8.50 -11.91
N ILE A 213 17.34 -8.66 -10.93
CA ILE A 213 17.51 -8.14 -9.56
C ILE A 213 17.70 -9.32 -8.60
N PHE A 214 18.79 -9.32 -7.85
CA PHE A 214 18.99 -10.22 -6.71
C PHE A 214 18.44 -9.56 -5.44
N SER A 215 17.44 -10.20 -4.84
CA SER A 215 16.91 -9.79 -3.53
C SER A 215 17.62 -10.51 -2.37
N ALA A 216 17.64 -9.88 -1.20
CA ALA A 216 17.97 -10.45 0.09
C ALA A 216 16.92 -10.04 1.14
N ASP A 217 17.02 -10.55 2.36
CA ASP A 217 16.20 -10.11 3.50
C ASP A 217 16.56 -8.65 3.90
N GLY A 218 15.55 -7.82 4.18
CA GLY A 218 15.69 -6.40 4.50
C GLY A 218 14.36 -5.70 4.77
N ASP A 219 14.38 -4.37 4.64
CA ASP A 219 13.25 -3.46 4.91
C ASP A 219 12.63 -2.86 3.62
N GLU A 220 12.68 -3.56 2.48
CA GLU A 220 12.44 -3.05 1.11
C GLU A 220 13.64 -2.27 0.52
N THR A 221 14.36 -1.45 1.31
CA THR A 221 15.42 -0.54 0.80
C THR A 221 16.84 -0.92 1.24
N VAL A 222 16.99 -1.40 2.46
CA VAL A 222 18.26 -1.67 3.14
C VAL A 222 18.30 -3.15 3.55
N PRO A 223 19.24 -3.96 3.02
CA PRO A 223 19.37 -5.35 3.44
C PRO A 223 19.70 -5.47 4.93
N VAL A 224 19.19 -6.49 5.60
CA VAL A 224 19.46 -6.76 7.04
C VAL A 224 20.96 -6.77 7.35
N LEU A 225 21.78 -7.29 6.43
CA LEU A 225 23.23 -7.30 6.60
C LEU A 225 23.82 -5.88 6.68
N SER A 226 23.25 -4.90 5.98
CA SER A 226 23.67 -3.50 6.04
C SER A 226 23.19 -2.82 7.33
N ALA A 227 21.94 -3.05 7.73
CA ALA A 227 21.35 -2.44 8.92
C ALA A 227 21.89 -3.01 10.24
N GLY A 228 22.11 -4.33 10.28
CA GLY A 228 22.41 -5.07 11.51
C GLY A 228 23.88 -5.40 11.78
N PHE A 229 24.74 -5.48 10.75
CA PHE A 229 26.08 -6.06 10.91
C PHE A 229 26.95 -5.39 11.97
N MET A 230 26.91 -4.05 12.05
CA MET A 230 27.71 -3.32 13.03
C MET A 230 27.27 -3.64 14.46
N CYS A 231 25.97 -3.69 14.77
CA CYS A 231 25.50 -4.10 16.09
C CYS A 231 25.65 -5.61 16.37
N ALA A 232 25.61 -6.45 15.33
CA ALA A 232 25.80 -7.89 15.46
C ALA A 232 27.26 -8.27 15.79
N LYS A 233 28.23 -7.58 15.19
CA LYS A 233 29.66 -7.96 15.26
C LYS A 233 30.62 -6.77 15.38
N GLY A 234 30.47 -5.74 14.56
CA GLY A 234 31.44 -4.63 14.50
C GLY A 234 31.62 -3.87 15.82
N TRP A 235 30.51 -3.56 16.50
CA TRP A 235 30.44 -2.87 17.79
C TRP A 235 30.13 -3.80 18.96
N ARG A 236 29.96 -5.12 18.73
CA ARG A 236 29.51 -6.05 19.75
C ARG A 236 30.63 -6.30 20.77
N GLY A 237 30.46 -5.78 21.98
CA GLY A 237 31.49 -5.80 23.01
C GLY A 237 32.62 -4.81 22.73
N LYS A 238 33.83 -5.08 23.25
CA LYS A 238 34.98 -4.17 23.10
C LYS A 238 35.79 -4.50 21.85
N THR A 239 35.73 -3.62 20.86
CA THR A 239 36.41 -3.75 19.55
C THR A 239 37.13 -2.46 19.18
N ARG A 240 37.89 -2.45 18.09
CA ARG A 240 38.47 -1.24 17.48
C ARG A 240 37.42 -0.23 17.04
N PHE A 241 36.19 -0.68 16.79
CA PHE A 241 35.06 0.19 16.44
C PHE A 241 34.26 0.60 17.69
N ASN A 242 34.27 -0.20 18.76
CA ASN A 242 33.66 0.10 20.05
C ASN A 242 34.70 0.06 21.20
N PRO A 243 35.58 1.07 21.32
CA PRO A 243 36.69 1.04 22.28
C PRO A 243 36.21 1.16 23.74
N ALA A 244 35.04 1.75 23.97
CA ALA A 244 34.43 1.87 25.30
C ALA A 244 33.68 0.60 25.73
N GLY A 245 33.34 -0.31 24.79
CA GLY A 245 32.49 -1.47 25.08
C GLY A 245 31.04 -1.09 25.36
N ILE A 246 30.53 -0.04 24.70
CA ILE A 246 29.14 0.41 24.77
C ILE A 246 28.19 -0.79 24.54
N PRO A 247 27.21 -1.06 25.43
CA PRO A 247 26.20 -2.09 25.20
C PRO A 247 25.42 -1.83 23.90
N THR A 248 25.30 -2.86 23.07
CA THR A 248 24.64 -2.79 21.76
C THR A 248 23.56 -3.87 21.64
N TYR A 249 22.34 -3.47 21.29
CA TYR A 249 21.20 -4.37 21.13
C TYR A 249 20.60 -4.27 19.73
N ILE A 250 20.26 -5.40 19.14
CA ILE A 250 19.50 -5.49 17.88
C ILE A 250 18.02 -5.63 18.21
N ARG A 251 17.17 -4.87 17.54
CA ARG A 251 15.72 -5.03 17.62
C ARG A 251 15.12 -5.03 16.22
N GLU A 252 14.83 -6.23 15.75
CA GLU A 252 14.22 -6.49 14.46
C GLU A 252 12.69 -6.48 14.57
N TYR A 253 12.04 -5.94 13.55
CA TYR A 253 10.59 -5.89 13.42
C TYR A 253 10.17 -6.62 12.15
N ASP A 254 9.70 -7.86 12.30
CA ASP A 254 9.07 -8.65 11.23
C ASP A 254 7.97 -7.82 10.57
N HIS A 255 8.02 -7.68 9.24
CA HIS A 255 6.95 -7.08 8.48
C HIS A 255 5.71 -7.99 8.45
N ALA A 256 4.60 -7.50 8.97
CA ALA A 256 3.28 -8.06 8.70
C ALA A 256 2.45 -7.07 7.87
N PRO A 257 1.89 -7.50 6.71
CA PRO A 257 0.98 -6.66 5.95
C PRO A 257 -0.32 -6.43 6.73
N PRO A 258 -1.01 -5.29 6.56
CA PRO A 258 -2.29 -5.02 7.23
C PRO A 258 -3.32 -6.11 6.86
N ALA A 259 -4.02 -6.61 7.87
CA ALA A 259 -4.96 -7.72 7.72
C ALA A 259 -6.22 -7.29 6.94
N ASN A 260 -6.58 -6.00 6.99
CA ASN A 260 -7.75 -5.45 6.31
C ASN A 260 -7.48 -4.07 5.68
N LEU A 261 -8.18 -3.75 4.58
CA LEU A 261 -8.11 -2.45 3.89
C LEU A 261 -8.44 -1.23 4.79
N LEU A 262 -9.18 -1.46 5.89
CA LEU A 262 -9.58 -0.44 6.86
C LEU A 262 -8.51 -0.13 7.91
N GLU A 263 -7.44 -0.93 8.00
CA GLU A 263 -6.43 -0.85 9.07
C GLU A 263 -5.40 0.28 8.86
N GLY A 264 -5.45 0.98 7.71
CA GLY A 264 -4.58 2.10 7.40
C GLY A 264 -3.16 1.67 7.01
N ARG A 265 -2.15 2.49 7.37
CA ARG A 265 -0.74 2.08 7.23
C ARG A 265 -0.46 0.98 8.25
N GLY A 266 0.21 -0.09 7.83
CA GLY A 266 0.43 -1.28 8.64
C GLY A 266 1.12 -0.96 9.96
N THR A 267 0.39 -1.15 11.08
CA THR A 267 0.89 -0.98 12.46
C THR A 267 2.01 -1.96 12.82
N GLN A 268 2.25 -2.96 11.97
CA GLN A 268 3.32 -3.94 12.04
C GLN A 268 4.19 -3.94 10.76
N SER A 269 4.19 -2.85 9.99
CA SER A 269 5.05 -2.75 8.81
C SER A 269 6.53 -2.69 9.22
N GLY A 270 7.35 -3.54 8.59
CA GLY A 270 8.80 -3.46 8.60
C GLY A 270 9.40 -2.70 7.40
N ALA A 271 8.59 -2.04 6.56
CA ALA A 271 9.08 -1.36 5.36
C ALA A 271 9.79 -0.04 5.70
N HIS A 272 10.85 0.31 4.96
CA HIS A 272 11.82 1.36 5.29
C HIS A 272 11.20 2.69 5.74
N VAL A 273 10.14 3.13 5.07
CA VAL A 273 9.42 4.38 5.38
C VAL A 273 8.30 4.18 6.42
N ASP A 274 7.56 3.07 6.32
CA ASP A 274 6.38 2.81 7.16
C ASP A 274 6.72 2.23 8.54
N ILE A 275 7.97 1.81 8.78
CA ILE A 275 8.46 1.33 10.09
C ILE A 275 8.32 2.40 11.19
N MET A 276 8.29 3.68 10.82
CA MET A 276 7.99 4.78 11.74
C MET A 276 6.55 4.76 12.28
N GLY A 277 5.65 3.99 11.66
CA GLY A 277 4.31 3.68 12.14
C GLY A 277 4.21 2.35 12.89
N ASN A 278 5.31 1.59 13.02
CA ASN A 278 5.30 0.28 13.67
C ASN A 278 5.12 0.41 15.18
N PHE A 279 4.07 -0.20 15.71
CA PHE A 279 3.68 -0.05 17.13
C PHE A 279 4.75 -0.59 18.08
N ALA A 280 5.45 -1.68 17.71
CA ALA A 280 6.52 -2.24 18.54
C ALA A 280 7.76 -1.34 18.54
N LEU A 281 8.14 -0.75 17.40
CA LEU A 281 9.24 0.21 17.34
C LEU A 281 8.94 1.46 18.16
N ILE A 282 7.75 2.04 18.00
CA ILE A 282 7.33 3.22 18.77
C ILE A 282 7.28 2.89 20.27
N GLU A 283 6.82 1.69 20.65
CA GLU A 283 6.80 1.25 22.05
C GLU A 283 8.22 1.13 22.64
N ASP A 284 9.14 0.48 21.93
CA ASP A 284 10.54 0.36 22.35
C ASP A 284 11.20 1.75 22.50
N VAL A 285 11.04 2.65 21.52
CA VAL A 285 11.55 4.04 21.57
C VAL A 285 10.98 4.82 22.75
N LEU A 286 9.68 4.72 23.02
CA LEU A 286 9.04 5.41 24.15
C LEU A 286 9.45 4.83 25.50
N ARG A 287 9.70 3.52 25.60
CA ARG A 287 10.26 2.88 26.81
C ARG A 287 11.69 3.35 27.06
N VAL A 288 12.56 3.44 26.04
CA VAL A 288 13.89 4.08 26.17
C VAL A 288 13.77 5.54 26.62
N ALA A 289 12.84 6.32 26.04
CA ALA A 289 12.60 7.71 26.45
C ALA A 289 12.07 7.86 27.89
N ALA A 290 11.41 6.82 28.42
CA ALA A 290 11.03 6.71 29.82
C ALA A 290 12.15 6.15 30.72
N GLY A 291 13.35 5.93 30.18
CA GLY A 291 14.55 5.49 30.88
C GLY A 291 14.62 3.98 31.14
N ALA A 292 14.00 3.16 30.29
CA ALA A 292 14.23 1.72 30.28
C ALA A 292 15.57 1.38 29.58
N THR A 293 16.31 0.46 30.17
CA THR A 293 17.57 -0.10 29.65
C THR A 293 17.32 -1.22 28.64
N GLY A 294 18.36 -1.61 27.90
CA GLY A 294 18.23 -2.65 26.88
C GLY A 294 17.89 -4.01 27.46
N GLN A 295 18.27 -4.27 28.71
CA GLN A 295 17.90 -5.48 29.45
C GLN A 295 16.41 -5.48 29.83
N GLU A 296 15.86 -4.35 30.26
CA GLU A 296 14.43 -4.20 30.59
C GLU A 296 13.54 -4.30 29.34
N LEU A 297 14.07 -3.99 28.16
CA LEU A 297 13.44 -4.22 26.86
C LEU A 297 13.52 -5.68 26.38
N GLY A 298 14.18 -6.56 27.13
CA GLY A 298 14.37 -7.98 26.79
C GLY A 298 15.63 -8.29 25.96
N GLY A 299 16.55 -7.34 25.80
CA GLY A 299 17.82 -7.52 25.10
C GLY A 299 17.70 -7.53 23.58
N ASP A 300 18.48 -8.39 22.93
CA ASP A 300 18.40 -8.62 21.48
C ASP A 300 17.08 -9.30 21.11
N LYS A 301 16.35 -8.68 20.18
CA LYS A 301 15.18 -9.26 19.50
C LYS A 301 15.55 -9.46 18.04
N VAL A 302 15.82 -10.71 17.65
CA VAL A 302 16.31 -11.09 16.33
C VAL A 302 15.47 -12.23 15.76
N HIS A 303 15.01 -12.03 14.53
CA HIS A 303 14.21 -12.93 13.71
C HIS A 303 15.03 -13.44 12.51
N SER A 304 15.99 -12.63 12.04
CA SER A 304 16.86 -12.89 10.90
C SER A 304 18.06 -13.80 11.21
N GLY A 305 18.81 -14.15 10.16
CA GLY A 305 20.07 -14.89 10.28
C GLY A 305 21.30 -14.04 10.67
N ILE A 306 21.14 -12.77 11.08
CA ILE A 306 22.23 -11.77 11.12
C ILE A 306 23.49 -12.21 11.87
N PHE A 307 23.38 -12.87 13.03
CA PHE A 307 24.56 -13.38 13.74
C PHE A 307 25.33 -14.41 12.91
N LYS A 308 24.64 -15.41 12.34
CA LYS A 308 25.22 -16.45 11.47
C LYS A 308 25.72 -15.90 10.13
N TRP A 309 25.24 -14.75 9.69
CA TRP A 309 25.77 -14.04 8.51
C TRP A 309 27.03 -13.24 8.87
N SER A 310 27.04 -12.55 10.02
CA SER A 310 28.17 -11.73 10.47
C SER A 310 29.43 -12.56 10.77
N GLU A 311 29.27 -13.79 11.28
CA GLU A 311 30.37 -14.75 11.48
C GLU A 311 31.19 -14.97 10.20
N ARG A 312 30.53 -15.09 9.04
CA ARG A 312 31.15 -15.39 7.73
C ARG A 312 31.95 -14.21 7.15
N ILE A 313 31.72 -13.00 7.66
CA ILE A 313 32.45 -11.81 7.23
C ILE A 313 33.75 -11.71 8.03
N ASN A 314 34.87 -12.02 7.39
CA ASN A 314 36.18 -11.82 7.99
C ASN A 314 36.51 -10.32 7.99
N LEU A 315 36.56 -9.74 9.19
CA LEU A 315 36.91 -8.35 9.45
C LEU A 315 37.73 -8.33 10.73
N ASP A 316 38.88 -7.66 10.69
CA ASP A 316 39.65 -7.39 11.90
C ASP A 316 38.79 -6.54 12.84
N LEU A 317 38.75 -6.92 14.12
CA LEU A 317 38.00 -6.24 15.19
C LEU A 317 38.96 -5.71 16.25
#